data_AF-A0A6I9P4K4-F1
#
_entry.id   AF-A0A6I9P4K4-F1
#
_cell.length_a   1.000
_cell.length_b   1.000
_cell.length_c   1.000
_cell.angle_alpha   90.00
_cell.angle_beta   90.00
_cell.angle_gamma   90.00
#
_symmetry.space_group_name_H-M   'P 1'
#
loop_
_entity.id
_entity.type
_entity.pdbx_description
1 polymer ?
#
loop_
_entity_poly.entity_id
_entity_poly.type
_entity_poly.pdbx_seq_one_letter_code
_entity_poly.pdbx_strand_id
1 'polypeptide(L)'
;VVYFTAVFPYVMLAILLVRGLTLPGAWQGVVYYLYPDPSRLVDLQVWMEACAQVLFSYGVVSGTHITMSSYNKVTNNCYRDSVWLCVLNSCTSLVSGFAVFSCLGFMAEKQAIPIEKVVTSGPGLAFIAFPQAVAMMPVPQLWAACFFIMLILLGLDTV
;
A
#
# COMPACT_ATOMS: atom_id res chain seq x y z
N VAL A 1 -6.40 -21.17 5.12
CA VAL A 1 -6.28 -20.31 3.91
C VAL A 1 -5.71 -18.95 4.29
N VAL A 2 -6.39 -18.19 5.17
CA VAL A 2 -5.95 -16.87 5.69
C VAL A 2 -4.51 -16.80 6.22
N TYR A 3 -3.99 -17.84 6.89
CA TYR A 3 -2.59 -17.86 7.33
C TYR A 3 -1.58 -17.70 6.19
N PHE A 4 -1.93 -18.11 4.96
CA PHE A 4 -1.10 -17.89 3.78
C PHE A 4 -1.50 -16.60 3.07
N THR A 5 -2.79 -16.41 2.77
CA THR A 5 -3.28 -15.28 1.96
C THR A 5 -3.05 -13.92 2.64
N ALA A 6 -3.12 -13.85 3.97
CA ALA A 6 -2.87 -12.62 4.71
C ALA A 6 -1.39 -12.37 5.02
N VAL A 7 -0.59 -13.42 5.24
CA VAL A 7 0.83 -13.28 5.66
C VAL A 7 1.77 -13.15 4.46
N PHE A 8 1.52 -13.88 3.38
CA PHE A 8 2.40 -13.89 2.21
C PHE A 8 2.55 -12.51 1.55
N PRO A 9 1.50 -11.65 1.42
CA PRO A 9 1.65 -10.29 0.96
C PRO A 9 2.70 -9.46 1.73
N TYR A 10 2.88 -9.70 3.04
CA TYR A 10 3.92 -9.02 3.82
C TYR A 10 5.34 -9.43 3.42
N VAL A 11 5.54 -10.71 3.10
CA VAL A 11 6.83 -11.21 2.59
C VAL A 11 7.14 -10.55 1.25
N MET A 12 6.16 -10.47 0.37
CA MET A 12 6.30 -9.85 -0.96
C MET A 12 6.51 -8.35 -0.86
N LEU A 13 5.78 -7.69 0.04
CA LEU A 13 5.93 -6.27 0.32
C LEU A 13 7.34 -5.97 0.85
N ALA A 14 7.88 -6.80 1.75
CA ALA A 14 9.25 -6.64 2.24
C ALA A 14 10.29 -6.80 1.11
N ILE A 15 10.12 -7.78 0.23
CA ILE A 15 10.99 -7.97 -0.95
C ILE A 15 10.92 -6.75 -1.88
N LEU A 16 9.72 -6.26 -2.20
CA LEU A 16 9.52 -5.10 -3.05
C LEU A 16 10.03 -3.81 -2.40
N LEU A 17 9.89 -3.66 -1.08
CA LEU A 17 10.41 -2.52 -0.33
C LEU A 17 11.94 -2.49 -0.38
N VAL A 18 12.60 -3.59 -0.02
CA VAL A 18 14.06 -3.68 -0.09
C VAL A 18 14.52 -3.44 -1.53
N ARG A 19 13.85 -4.05 -2.51
CA ARG A 19 14.20 -3.83 -3.91
C ARG A 19 14.03 -2.37 -4.31
N GLY A 20 12.87 -1.79 -4.04
CA GLY A 20 12.53 -0.41 -4.37
C GLY A 20 13.52 0.59 -3.79
N LEU A 21 13.87 0.45 -2.51
CA LEU A 21 14.82 1.34 -1.83
C LEU A 21 16.27 1.21 -2.33
N THR A 22 16.64 0.06 -2.93
CA THR A 22 17.97 -0.13 -3.53
C THR A 22 18.10 0.40 -4.96
N LEU A 23 17.01 0.90 -5.56
CA LEU A 23 17.04 1.41 -6.92
C LEU A 23 17.62 2.83 -6.99
N PRO A 24 18.31 3.19 -8.08
CA PRO A 24 18.71 4.58 -8.31
C PRO A 24 17.46 5.47 -8.42
N GLY A 25 17.48 6.65 -7.81
CA GLY A 25 16.32 7.55 -7.77
C GLY A 25 15.21 7.22 -6.78
N ALA A 26 15.32 6.12 -6.04
CA ALA A 26 14.33 5.75 -5.01
C ALA A 26 14.10 6.88 -3.99
N TRP A 27 15.15 7.61 -3.64
CA TRP A 27 15.07 8.71 -2.68
C TRP A 27 14.19 9.87 -3.15
N GLN A 28 14.17 10.17 -4.47
CA GLN A 28 13.27 11.19 -5.02
C GLN A 28 11.81 10.82 -4.75
N GLY A 29 11.50 9.53 -4.88
CA GLY A 29 10.21 8.95 -4.52
C GLY A 29 9.85 9.09 -3.06
N VAL A 30 10.76 8.67 -2.17
CA VAL A 30 10.53 8.73 -0.72
C VAL A 30 10.36 10.17 -0.24
N VAL A 31 11.14 11.11 -0.76
CA VAL A 31 10.97 12.53 -0.45
C VAL A 31 9.61 13.01 -0.92
N TYR A 32 9.21 12.74 -2.17
CA TYR A 32 7.89 13.13 -2.66
C TYR A 32 6.75 12.55 -1.82
N TYR A 33 6.89 11.31 -1.34
CA TYR A 33 5.89 10.67 -0.49
C TYR A 33 5.68 11.35 0.86
N LEU A 34 6.78 11.80 1.50
CA LEU A 34 6.75 12.27 2.89
C LEU A 34 6.88 13.78 3.03
N TYR A 35 7.25 14.50 1.97
CA TYR A 35 7.51 15.93 2.06
C TYR A 35 6.24 16.66 2.51
N PRO A 36 6.25 17.27 3.71
CA PRO A 36 5.03 17.84 4.26
C PRO A 36 4.73 19.18 3.61
N ASP A 37 3.46 19.39 3.25
CA ASP A 37 2.93 20.69 2.87
C ASP A 37 1.85 21.12 3.89
N PRO A 38 2.20 21.91 4.91
CA PRO A 38 1.26 22.35 5.94
C PRO A 38 0.10 23.18 5.40
N SER A 39 0.26 23.81 4.22
CA SER A 39 -0.80 24.62 3.61
C SER A 39 -2.02 23.77 3.24
N ARG A 40 -1.80 22.48 2.93
CA ARG A 40 -2.85 21.51 2.59
C ARG A 40 -3.76 21.17 3.78
N LEU A 41 -3.35 21.42 5.02
CA LEU A 41 -4.19 21.17 6.20
C LEU A 41 -5.39 22.12 6.31
N VAL A 42 -5.33 23.28 5.64
CA VAL A 42 -6.44 24.24 5.57
C VAL A 42 -7.51 23.80 4.57
N ASP A 43 -7.16 22.92 3.63
CA ASP A 43 -8.07 22.42 2.62
C ASP A 43 -9.02 21.36 3.21
N LEU A 44 -10.32 21.67 3.28
CA LEU A 44 -11.34 20.77 3.78
C LEU A 44 -11.41 19.47 2.96
N GLN A 45 -11.06 19.51 1.68
CA GLN A 45 -11.07 18.32 0.83
C GLN A 45 -10.06 17.28 1.31
N VAL A 46 -8.90 17.70 1.82
CA VAL A 46 -7.88 16.78 2.38
C VAL A 46 -8.43 16.01 3.58
N TRP A 47 -9.23 16.68 4.42
CA TRP A 47 -9.89 16.03 5.56
C TRP A 47 -11.01 15.08 5.12
N MET A 48 -11.80 15.46 4.11
CA MET A 48 -12.83 14.59 3.56
C MET A 48 -12.22 13.31 2.96
N GLU A 49 -11.13 13.45 2.20
CA GLU A 49 -10.39 12.31 1.63
C GLU A 49 -9.76 11.44 2.72
N ALA A 50 -9.16 12.03 3.75
CA ALA A 50 -8.61 11.29 4.89
C ALA A 50 -9.69 10.49 5.64
N CYS A 51 -10.86 11.10 5.91
CA CYS A 51 -11.99 10.42 6.53
C CYS A 51 -12.50 9.26 5.67
N ALA A 52 -12.68 9.49 4.37
CA ALA A 52 -13.10 8.45 3.43
C ALA A 52 -12.08 7.30 3.39
N GLN A 53 -10.79 7.62 3.29
CA GLN A 53 -9.71 6.65 3.27
C GLN A 53 -9.72 5.77 4.53
N VAL A 54 -9.87 6.37 5.71
CA VAL A 54 -9.96 5.62 6.98
C VAL A 54 -11.19 4.70 6.98
N LEU A 55 -12.38 5.22 6.66
CA LEU A 55 -13.62 4.43 6.68
C LEU A 55 -13.58 3.24 5.70
N PHE A 56 -13.09 3.46 4.48
CA PHE A 56 -12.95 2.41 3.47
C PHE A 56 -11.82 1.43 3.79
N SER A 57 -10.66 1.92 4.26
CA SER A 57 -9.52 1.06 4.61
C SER A 57 -9.84 0.09 5.73
N TYR A 58 -10.65 0.50 6.71
CA TYR A 58 -11.07 -0.38 7.81
C TYR A 58 -12.34 -1.17 7.50
N GLY A 59 -13.07 -0.86 6.43
CA GLY A 59 -14.34 -1.52 6.11
C GLY A 59 -15.40 -1.39 7.22
N VAL A 60 -15.41 -0.26 7.96
CA VAL A 60 -16.23 -0.11 9.19
C VAL A 60 -17.72 -0.37 8.94
N VAL A 61 -18.22 -0.04 7.74
CA VAL A 61 -19.63 -0.14 7.37
C VAL A 61 -20.00 -1.45 6.63
N SER A 62 -19.05 -2.35 6.38
CA SER A 62 -19.33 -3.56 5.57
C SER A 62 -20.02 -4.68 6.35
N GLY A 63 -20.07 -4.61 7.69
CA GLY A 63 -20.56 -5.70 8.54
C GLY A 63 -19.58 -6.87 8.70
N THR A 64 -18.45 -6.89 7.98
CA THR A 64 -17.46 -7.97 8.03
C THR A 64 -16.92 -8.19 9.44
N HIS A 65 -16.57 -7.11 10.16
CA HIS A 65 -16.07 -7.19 11.54
C HIS A 65 -17.13 -7.70 12.53
N ILE A 66 -18.41 -7.35 12.32
CA ILE A 66 -19.52 -7.85 13.13
C ILE A 66 -19.63 -9.37 12.95
N THR A 67 -19.63 -9.83 11.71
CA THR A 67 -19.68 -11.27 11.41
C THR A 67 -18.46 -12.00 11.98
N MET A 68 -17.23 -11.51 11.77
CA MET A 68 -16.02 -12.15 12.29
C MET A 68 -15.99 -12.19 13.82
N SER A 69 -16.38 -11.10 14.47
CA SER A 69 -16.42 -11.04 15.94
C SER A 69 -17.50 -11.94 16.55
N SER A 70 -18.56 -12.28 15.81
CA SER A 70 -19.59 -13.24 16.27
C SER A 70 -19.06 -14.65 16.52
N TYR A 71 -17.92 -15.01 15.91
CA TYR A 71 -17.23 -16.29 16.12
C TYR A 71 -16.19 -16.27 17.25
N ASN A 72 -15.95 -15.11 17.86
CA ASN A 72 -15.00 -15.01 18.97
C ASN A 72 -15.57 -15.60 20.27
N LYS A 73 -14.67 -15.97 21.19
CA LYS A 73 -15.06 -16.30 22.56
C LYS A 73 -15.67 -15.08 23.24
N VAL A 74 -16.71 -15.28 24.05
CA VAL A 74 -17.38 -14.19 24.80
C VAL A 74 -16.43 -13.42 25.72
N THR A 75 -15.40 -14.09 26.26
CA THR A 75 -14.39 -13.48 27.12
C THR A 75 -13.18 -12.92 26.36
N ASN A 76 -13.22 -12.88 25.02
CA ASN A 76 -12.13 -12.34 24.21
C ASN A 76 -11.99 -10.83 24.41
N ASN A 77 -10.74 -10.35 24.52
CA ASN A 77 -10.48 -8.92 24.63
C ASN A 77 -10.52 -8.24 23.25
N CYS A 78 -11.72 -7.94 22.77
CA CYS A 78 -11.92 -7.31 21.47
C CYS A 78 -11.28 -5.91 21.37
N TYR A 79 -11.18 -5.17 22.48
CA TYR A 79 -10.54 -3.85 22.49
C TYR A 79 -9.07 -3.93 22.08
N ARG A 80 -8.33 -4.89 22.65
CA ARG A 80 -6.93 -5.14 22.28
C ARG A 80 -6.80 -5.51 20.80
N ASP A 81 -7.68 -6.37 20.31
CA ASP A 81 -7.64 -6.81 18.91
C ASP A 81 -7.95 -5.66 17.95
N SER A 82 -8.91 -4.78 18.28
CA SER A 82 -9.20 -3.58 17.50
C SER A 82 -8.02 -2.62 17.43
N VAL A 83 -7.29 -2.41 18.53
CA VAL A 83 -6.07 -1.59 18.52
C VAL A 83 -5.01 -2.18 17.60
N TRP A 84 -4.78 -3.50 17.67
CA TRP A 84 -3.83 -4.16 16.78
C TRP A 84 -4.24 -4.07 15.31
N LEU A 85 -5.53 -4.21 15.01
CA LEU A 85 -6.06 -4.06 13.66
C LEU A 85 -5.77 -2.66 13.12
N CYS A 86 -6.03 -1.61 13.92
CA CYS A 86 -5.72 -0.23 13.57
C CYS A 86 -4.23 -0.02 13.28
N VAL A 87 -3.37 -0.45 14.21
CA VAL A 87 -1.92 -0.28 14.07
C VAL A 87 -1.41 -1.02 12.83
N LEU A 88 -1.75 -2.29 12.66
CA LEU A 88 -1.25 -3.11 11.55
C LEU A 88 -1.72 -2.56 10.20
N ASN A 89 -3.01 -2.23 10.05
CA ASN A 89 -3.54 -1.70 8.79
C ASN A 89 -2.84 -0.38 8.38
N SER A 90 -2.74 0.58 9.31
CA SER A 90 -2.09 1.86 9.02
C SER A 90 -0.58 1.71 8.78
N CYS A 91 0.12 0.87 9.55
CA CYS A 91 1.52 0.57 9.31
C CYS A 91 1.74 -0.07 7.93
N THR A 92 0.89 -1.01 7.53
CA THR A 92 0.99 -1.65 6.21
C THR A 92 0.80 -0.63 5.09
N SER A 93 -0.15 0.30 5.24
CA SER A 93 -0.38 1.38 4.26
C SER A 93 0.80 2.35 4.17
N LEU A 94 1.44 2.66 5.31
CA LEU A 94 2.65 3.49 5.32
C LEU A 94 3.82 2.78 4.61
N VAL A 95 4.06 1.51 4.95
CA VAL A 95 5.14 0.69 4.38
C VAL A 95 4.94 0.45 2.88
N SER A 96 3.69 0.21 2.44
CA SER A 96 3.39 0.07 1.02
C SER A 96 3.61 1.36 0.24
N GLY A 97 3.36 2.52 0.86
CA GLY A 97 3.74 3.83 0.33
C GLY A 97 5.23 3.89 -0.02
N PHE A 98 6.12 3.49 0.89
CA PHE A 98 7.56 3.45 0.59
C PHE A 98 7.91 2.51 -0.57
N ALA A 99 7.31 1.31 -0.63
CA ALA A 99 7.57 0.36 -1.71
C ALA A 99 7.10 0.89 -3.09
N VAL A 100 5.94 1.56 -3.13
CA VAL A 100 5.41 2.15 -4.37
C VAL A 100 6.23 3.36 -4.79
N PHE A 101 6.39 4.35 -3.90
CA PHE A 101 7.04 5.61 -4.25
C PHE A 101 8.53 5.44 -4.56
N SER A 102 9.24 4.50 -3.91
CA SER A 102 10.63 4.20 -4.29
C SER A 102 10.76 3.65 -5.72
N CYS A 103 9.85 2.77 -6.15
CA CYS A 103 9.79 2.29 -7.53
C CYS A 103 9.40 3.40 -8.52
N LEU A 104 8.50 4.31 -8.15
CA LEU A 104 8.15 5.47 -8.99
C LEU A 104 9.30 6.47 -9.11
N GLY A 105 10.04 6.71 -8.02
CA GLY A 105 11.25 7.54 -8.05
C GLY A 105 12.31 6.99 -9.00
N PHE A 106 12.48 5.66 -9.01
CA PHE A 106 13.33 4.98 -10.00
C PHE A 106 12.86 5.19 -11.44
N MET A 107 11.55 5.07 -11.69
CA MET A 107 10.98 5.31 -13.01
C MET A 107 11.18 6.76 -13.46
N ALA A 108 10.96 7.72 -12.57
CA ALA A 108 11.16 9.15 -12.83
C ALA A 108 12.63 9.45 -13.17
N GLU A 109 13.57 8.90 -12.42
CA GLU A 109 15.02 9.07 -12.68
C GLU A 109 15.43 8.41 -14.00
N LYS A 110 14.96 7.19 -14.28
CA LYS A 110 15.30 6.48 -15.53
C LYS A 110 14.74 7.14 -16.78
N GLN A 111 13.57 7.77 -16.68
CA GLN A 111 12.92 8.46 -17.80
C GLN A 111 13.29 9.94 -17.87
N ALA A 112 14.06 10.45 -16.90
CA ALA A 112 14.40 11.87 -16.76
C ALA A 112 13.16 12.80 -16.80
N ILE A 113 12.07 12.37 -16.14
CA ILE A 113 10.83 13.15 -16.02
C ILE A 113 10.52 13.46 -14.55
N PRO A 114 9.81 14.57 -14.25
CA PRO A 114 9.38 14.87 -12.89
C PRO A 114 8.51 13.74 -12.31
N ILE A 115 8.66 13.47 -11.02
CA ILE A 115 7.94 12.38 -10.35
C ILE A 115 6.41 12.56 -10.38
N GLU A 116 5.93 13.80 -10.36
CA GLU A 116 4.51 14.15 -10.50
C GLU A 116 3.88 13.58 -11.78
N LYS A 117 4.67 13.37 -12.84
CA LYS A 117 4.18 12.80 -14.11
C LYS A 117 4.06 11.28 -14.09
N VAL A 118 4.72 10.59 -13.16
CA VAL A 118 4.63 9.12 -13.02
C VAL A 118 3.65 8.71 -11.93
N VAL A 119 3.37 9.60 -10.98
CA VAL A 119 2.39 9.38 -9.92
C VAL A 119 0.99 9.53 -10.50
N THR A 120 0.27 8.41 -10.57
CA THR A 120 -1.14 8.36 -10.92
C THR A 120 -1.94 7.84 -9.72
N SER A 121 -3.24 8.12 -9.68
CA SER A 121 -4.13 7.62 -8.63
C SER A 121 -5.00 6.48 -9.12
N GLY A 122 -5.42 5.62 -8.19
CA GLY A 122 -6.36 4.53 -8.47
C GLY A 122 -5.74 3.36 -9.26
N PRO A 123 -6.55 2.60 -10.03
CA PRO A 123 -6.10 1.40 -10.73
C PRO A 123 -4.93 1.64 -11.70
N GLY A 124 -4.83 2.84 -12.29
CA GLY A 124 -3.73 3.21 -13.19
C GLY A 124 -2.35 3.10 -12.52
N LEU A 125 -2.27 3.37 -11.22
CA LEU A 125 -1.01 3.25 -10.48
C LEU A 125 -0.53 1.80 -10.45
N ALA A 126 -1.42 0.88 -10.10
CA ALA A 126 -1.12 -0.54 -9.97
C ALA A 126 -0.96 -1.26 -11.32
N PHE A 127 -1.72 -0.85 -12.35
CA PHE A 127 -1.79 -1.59 -13.62
C PHE A 127 -1.08 -0.91 -14.79
N ILE A 128 -0.59 0.34 -14.64
CA ILE A 128 0.14 1.07 -15.69
C ILE A 128 1.51 1.51 -15.16
N ALA A 129 1.53 2.39 -14.15
CA ALA A 129 2.77 3.00 -13.68
C ALA A 129 3.71 1.98 -13.02
N PHE A 130 3.22 1.16 -12.11
CA PHE A 130 4.04 0.18 -11.40
C PHE A 130 4.59 -0.92 -12.33
N PRO A 131 3.81 -1.55 -13.24
CA PRO A 131 4.34 -2.50 -14.21
C PRO A 131 5.37 -1.88 -15.15
N GLN A 132 5.19 -0.60 -15.54
CA GLN A 132 6.18 0.12 -16.34
C GLN A 132 7.50 0.32 -15.58
N ALA A 133 7.44 0.68 -14.29
CA ALA A 133 8.63 0.76 -13.44
C ALA A 133 9.32 -0.61 -13.30
N VAL A 134 8.55 -1.67 -13.09
CA VAL A 134 9.04 -3.06 -12.99
C VAL A 134 9.71 -3.52 -14.29
N ALA A 135 9.15 -3.19 -15.45
CA ALA A 135 9.71 -3.55 -16.75
C ALA A 135 11.11 -2.98 -17.00
N MET A 136 11.47 -1.88 -16.30
CA MET A 136 12.77 -1.23 -16.38
C MET A 136 13.82 -1.82 -15.41
N MET A 137 13.40 -2.72 -14.50
CA MET A 137 14.29 -3.38 -13.56
C MET A 137 14.96 -4.62 -14.18
N PRO A 138 16.16 -5.02 -13.72
CA PRO A 138 16.71 -6.33 -14.07
C PRO A 138 15.81 -7.46 -13.57
N VAL A 139 15.62 -8.50 -14.39
CA VAL A 139 14.73 -9.64 -14.12
C VAL A 139 13.26 -9.22 -13.91
N PRO A 140 12.65 -8.47 -14.85
CA PRO A 140 11.32 -7.88 -14.68
C PRO A 140 10.21 -8.90 -14.41
N GLN A 141 10.36 -10.12 -14.93
CA GLN A 141 9.39 -11.20 -14.76
C GLN A 141 9.22 -11.60 -13.28
N LEU A 142 10.31 -11.62 -12.51
CA LEU A 142 10.27 -11.96 -11.08
C LEU A 142 9.46 -10.93 -10.30
N TRP A 143 9.76 -9.64 -10.49
CA TRP A 143 9.09 -8.55 -9.77
C TRP A 143 7.63 -8.42 -10.17
N ALA A 144 7.31 -8.63 -11.46
CA ALA A 144 5.94 -8.64 -11.94
C ALA A 144 5.13 -9.78 -11.30
N ALA A 145 5.70 -11.00 -11.28
CA ALA A 145 5.06 -12.13 -10.62
C ALA A 145 4.84 -11.86 -9.13
N CYS A 146 5.85 -11.32 -8.43
CA CYS A 146 5.71 -10.92 -7.03
C CYS A 146 4.60 -9.86 -6.85
N PHE A 147 4.55 -8.84 -7.69
CA PHE A 147 3.54 -7.80 -7.55
C PHE A 147 2.12 -8.31 -7.81
N PHE A 148 1.90 -9.05 -8.90
CA PHE A 148 0.55 -9.51 -9.26
C PHE A 148 0.04 -10.64 -8.38
N ILE A 149 0.90 -11.56 -7.93
CA ILE A 149 0.49 -12.56 -6.93
C ILE A 149 0.11 -11.87 -5.61
N MET A 150 0.85 -10.83 -5.20
CA MET A 150 0.50 -10.03 -4.02
C MET A 150 -0.87 -9.38 -4.19
N LEU A 151 -1.14 -8.74 -5.34
CA LEU A 151 -2.44 -8.12 -5.63
C LEU A 151 -3.60 -9.13 -5.61
N ILE A 152 -3.40 -10.32 -6.18
CA ILE A 152 -4.41 -11.39 -6.17
C ILE A 152 -4.71 -11.82 -4.73
N LEU A 153 -3.67 -12.02 -3.91
CA LEU A 153 -3.85 -12.47 -2.52
C LEU A 153 -4.48 -11.39 -1.63
N LEU A 154 -4.10 -10.12 -1.81
CA LEU A 154 -4.75 -8.99 -1.14
C LEU A 154 -6.23 -8.89 -1.52
N GLY A 155 -6.55 -9.10 -2.80
CA GLY A 155 -7.92 -9.18 -3.27
C GLY A 155 -8.68 -10.32 -2.59
N LEU A 156 -8.15 -11.54 -2.68
CA LEU A 156 -8.81 -12.75 -2.14
C LEU A 156 -9.08 -12.72 -0.64
N ASP A 157 -8.25 -12.04 0.16
CA ASP A 157 -8.47 -11.92 1.61
C ASP A 157 -9.54 -10.88 1.97
N THR A 158 -9.80 -9.94 1.05
CA THR A 158 -10.74 -8.82 1.24
C THR A 158 -12.17 -9.17 0.80
N VAL A 159 -12.34 -10.14 -0.11
CA VAL A 159 -13.65 -10.63 -0.59
C VAL A 159 -14.18 -11.74 0.31
#